data_AF-A0A7C1NFZ9-F1
#
_entry.id   AF-A0A7C1NFZ9-F1
#
_cell.length_a   1.000
_cell.length_b   1.000
_cell.length_c   1.000
_cell.angle_alpha   90.00
_cell.angle_beta   90.00
_cell.angle_gamma   90.00
#
_symmetry.space_group_name_H-M   'P 1'
#
loop_
_entity.id
_entity.type
_entity.pdbx_description
1 polymer ?
#
loop_
_entity_poly.entity_id
_entity_poly.type
_entity_poly.pdbx_seq_one_letter_code
_entity_poly.pdbx_strand_id
1 'polypeptide(L)'
;MATFTPYEVSIILSRLSGEKADRFQKEVLYPQLARTMRISGTSSQEVREALADAYYAFRAMLGYYAFAKRGNDRAEYSAFALQALDRTLKGKKENFSTLLASGSAPQQLWEAFVQVCQENQRKVNEQLNRELIEGLAEFATRIYQEDEIGNIWTTIHQAIVRSGRVEPIYQQITEIRGIGPKVGSLLLRDMVALYELEPSIDAADYHYLQPVDTWIRRIGPMLTDELNNDSADWIIAGKLSKLCRRNRVSGVRFNQGVQYLAIVEVRKLEQLKDYLRQLAQSTPA
;
A
#
# COMPACT_ATOMS: atom_id res chain seq x y z
N MET A 1 7.77 -25.41 15.80
CA MET A 1 9.06 -25.77 15.19
C MET A 1 9.11 -25.12 13.83
N ALA A 2 10.06 -24.18 13.65
CA ALA A 2 10.26 -23.46 12.42
C ALA A 2 10.54 -24.46 11.31
N THR A 3 10.02 -24.18 10.11
CA THR A 3 10.09 -25.12 8.99
C THR A 3 11.49 -25.16 8.38
N PHE A 4 12.24 -24.08 8.52
CA PHE A 4 13.54 -23.85 7.89
C PHE A 4 14.62 -23.64 8.94
N THR A 5 15.84 -24.09 8.63
CA THR A 5 17.03 -23.80 9.45
C THR A 5 17.36 -22.29 9.42
N PRO A 6 18.12 -21.77 10.40
CA PRO A 6 18.53 -20.37 10.40
C PRO A 6 19.24 -19.93 9.12
N TYR A 7 20.04 -20.82 8.52
CA TYR A 7 20.74 -20.55 7.25
C TYR A 7 19.76 -20.43 6.07
N GLU A 8 18.82 -21.36 5.94
CA GLU A 8 17.79 -21.32 4.91
C GLU A 8 16.89 -20.07 5.06
N VAL A 9 16.54 -19.70 6.29
CA VAL A 9 15.79 -18.46 6.57
C VAL A 9 16.55 -17.24 6.07
N SER A 10 17.87 -17.14 6.33
CA SER A 10 18.68 -16.03 5.83
C SER A 10 18.67 -15.94 4.31
N ILE A 11 18.76 -17.07 3.60
CA ILE A 11 18.69 -17.11 2.12
C ILE A 11 17.32 -16.66 1.64
N ILE A 12 16.24 -17.22 2.19
CA ILE A 12 14.86 -16.87 1.82
C ILE A 12 14.63 -15.36 2.00
N LEU A 13 15.00 -14.81 3.16
CA LEU A 13 14.85 -13.39 3.46
C LEU A 13 15.64 -12.51 2.48
N SER A 14 16.87 -12.89 2.16
CA SER A 14 17.72 -12.16 1.20
C SER A 14 17.12 -12.16 -0.21
N ARG A 15 16.57 -13.30 -0.67
CA ARG A 15 15.96 -13.39 -2.01
C ARG A 15 14.66 -12.62 -2.11
N LEU A 16 13.83 -12.71 -1.08
CA LEU A 16 12.54 -12.00 -1.05
C LEU A 16 12.75 -10.49 -0.96
N SER A 17 13.65 -10.02 -0.10
CA SER A 17 13.95 -8.58 0.04
C SER A 17 14.82 -8.01 -1.09
N GLY A 18 15.55 -8.85 -1.83
CA GLY A 18 16.34 -8.46 -2.99
C GLY A 18 15.55 -8.59 -4.29
N GLU A 19 15.91 -9.61 -5.08
CA GLU A 19 15.39 -9.87 -6.43
C GLU A 19 13.86 -9.81 -6.51
N LYS A 20 13.14 -10.50 -5.61
CA LYS A 20 11.67 -10.56 -5.69
C LYS A 20 11.02 -9.22 -5.39
N ALA A 21 11.60 -8.42 -4.51
CA ALA A 21 11.14 -7.05 -4.25
C ALA A 21 11.40 -6.12 -5.45
N ASP A 22 12.55 -6.24 -6.12
CA ASP A 22 12.83 -5.46 -7.34
C ASP A 22 11.83 -5.78 -8.46
N ARG A 23 11.54 -7.07 -8.63
CA ARG A 23 10.53 -7.53 -9.59
C ARG A 23 9.13 -7.06 -9.22
N PHE A 24 8.76 -7.10 -7.93
CA PHE A 24 7.50 -6.52 -7.47
C PHE A 24 7.38 -5.05 -7.88
N GLN A 25 8.42 -4.25 -7.63
CA GLN A 25 8.38 -2.83 -7.90
C GLN A 25 8.20 -2.55 -9.40
N LYS A 26 9.01 -3.20 -10.24
CA LYS A 26 9.05 -2.98 -11.70
C LYS A 26 7.87 -3.59 -12.44
N GLU A 27 7.44 -4.79 -12.05
CA GLU A 27 6.42 -5.55 -12.78
C GLU A 27 5.00 -5.32 -12.22
N VAL A 28 4.88 -4.88 -10.96
CA VAL A 28 3.59 -4.77 -10.27
C VAL A 28 3.32 -3.35 -9.78
N LEU A 29 4.14 -2.81 -8.87
CA LEU A 29 3.83 -1.55 -8.17
C LEU A 29 3.82 -0.36 -9.13
N TYR A 30 4.93 -0.09 -9.81
CA TYR A 30 5.04 1.11 -10.66
C TYR A 30 4.07 1.08 -11.82
N PRO A 31 3.88 -0.04 -12.56
CA PRO A 31 2.88 -0.09 -13.63
C PRO A 31 1.44 0.14 -13.13
N GLN A 32 1.09 -0.35 -11.94
CA GLN A 32 -0.25 -0.16 -11.39
C GLN A 32 -0.48 1.28 -10.90
N LEU A 33 0.52 1.90 -10.25
CA LEU A 33 0.47 3.31 -9.88
C LEU A 33 0.39 4.20 -11.13
N ALA A 34 1.23 3.95 -12.13
CA ALA A 34 1.22 4.67 -13.40
C ALA A 34 -0.13 4.60 -14.11
N ARG A 35 -0.70 3.39 -14.22
CA ARG A 35 -2.04 3.18 -14.79
C ARG A 35 -3.12 3.96 -14.04
N THR A 36 -3.06 3.95 -12.72
CA THR A 36 -4.04 4.62 -11.86
C THR A 36 -3.98 6.14 -12.04
N MET A 37 -2.77 6.69 -12.11
CA MET A 37 -2.52 8.11 -12.32
C MET A 37 -2.68 8.53 -13.79
N ARG A 38 -2.81 7.59 -14.73
CA ARG A 38 -2.85 7.80 -16.19
C ARG A 38 -1.60 8.53 -16.71
N ILE A 39 -0.43 8.13 -16.22
CA ILE A 39 0.86 8.59 -16.75
C ILE A 39 1.45 7.51 -17.67
N SER A 40 2.25 7.92 -18.66
CA SER A 40 2.88 6.99 -19.62
C SER A 40 4.09 6.28 -19.05
N GLY A 41 4.80 6.93 -18.12
CA GLY A 41 6.01 6.44 -17.49
C GLY A 41 5.75 5.41 -16.38
N THR A 42 6.58 4.37 -16.31
CA THR A 42 6.51 3.32 -15.28
C THR A 42 7.82 3.18 -14.49
N SER A 43 8.78 4.09 -14.68
CA SER A 43 9.98 4.13 -13.84
C SER A 43 9.65 4.66 -12.44
N SER A 44 10.53 4.34 -11.47
CA SER A 44 10.41 4.88 -10.11
C SER A 44 10.42 6.40 -10.09
N GLN A 45 11.27 7.03 -10.91
CA GLN A 45 11.38 8.49 -11.00
C GLN A 45 10.09 9.13 -11.52
N GLU A 46 9.54 8.65 -12.64
CA GLU A 46 8.31 9.19 -13.21
C GLU A 46 7.12 9.02 -12.26
N VAL A 47 7.05 7.89 -11.55
CA VAL A 47 6.03 7.67 -10.52
C VAL A 47 6.20 8.64 -9.35
N ARG A 48 7.43 8.87 -8.86
CA ARG A 48 7.71 9.86 -7.80
C ARG A 48 7.33 11.28 -8.23
N GLU A 49 7.70 11.67 -9.44
CA GLU A 49 7.40 12.99 -10.01
C GLU A 49 5.90 13.21 -10.14
N ALA A 50 5.16 12.19 -10.60
CA ALA A 50 3.71 12.26 -10.65
C ALA A 50 3.09 12.39 -9.25
N LEU A 51 3.56 11.62 -8.26
CA LEU A 51 3.03 11.65 -6.89
C LEU A 51 3.33 12.97 -6.14
N ALA A 52 4.27 13.79 -6.63
CA ALA A 52 4.49 15.14 -6.12
C ALA A 52 3.33 16.10 -6.45
N ASP A 53 2.46 15.73 -7.39
CA ASP A 53 1.23 16.45 -7.71
C ASP A 53 0.03 15.93 -6.90
N ALA A 54 -0.74 16.85 -6.30
CA ALA A 54 -1.84 16.49 -5.41
C ALA A 54 -2.96 15.68 -6.11
N TYR A 55 -3.26 15.98 -7.37
CA TYR A 55 -4.28 15.26 -8.12
C TYR A 55 -3.85 13.82 -8.40
N TYR A 56 -2.62 13.62 -8.86
CA TYR A 56 -2.10 12.28 -9.14
C TYR A 56 -1.93 11.46 -7.85
N ALA A 57 -1.46 12.08 -6.77
CA ALA A 57 -1.44 11.45 -5.44
C ALA A 57 -2.84 11.00 -5.02
N PHE A 58 -3.85 11.85 -5.15
CA PHE A 58 -5.23 11.50 -4.80
C PHE A 58 -5.81 10.39 -5.69
N ARG A 59 -5.51 10.41 -7.00
CA ARG A 59 -5.84 9.29 -7.90
C ARG A 59 -5.22 7.99 -7.43
N ALA A 60 -3.94 7.99 -7.06
CA ALA A 60 -3.26 6.80 -6.56
C ALA A 60 -3.93 6.26 -5.28
N MET A 61 -4.27 7.16 -4.35
CA MET A 61 -5.01 6.81 -3.13
C MET A 61 -6.34 6.12 -3.45
N LEU A 62 -7.18 6.70 -4.29
CA LEU A 62 -8.47 6.12 -4.68
C LEU A 62 -8.33 4.83 -5.49
N GLY A 63 -7.49 4.84 -6.52
CA GLY A 63 -7.46 3.77 -7.51
C GLY A 63 -6.62 2.55 -7.09
N TYR A 64 -5.55 2.76 -6.34
CA TYR A 64 -4.65 1.68 -5.94
C TYR A 64 -4.91 1.20 -4.51
N TYR A 65 -5.02 2.13 -3.55
CA TYR A 65 -4.99 1.82 -2.12
C TYR A 65 -6.40 1.61 -1.52
N ALA A 66 -7.34 2.50 -1.81
CA ALA A 66 -8.63 2.58 -1.12
C ALA A 66 -9.39 1.24 -1.10
N PHE A 67 -9.46 0.57 -2.26
CA PHE A 67 -10.22 -0.67 -2.42
C PHE A 67 -9.36 -1.94 -2.27
N ALA A 68 -8.15 -1.85 -1.72
CA ALA A 68 -7.22 -2.99 -1.63
C ALA A 68 -7.78 -4.20 -0.86
N LYS A 69 -8.79 -4.00 0.01
CA LYS A 69 -9.47 -5.07 0.76
C LYS A 69 -10.66 -5.71 0.02
N ARG A 70 -11.05 -5.22 -1.16
CA ARG A 70 -12.29 -5.64 -1.85
C ARG A 70 -12.19 -6.96 -2.61
N GLY A 71 -11.04 -7.64 -2.60
CA GLY A 71 -10.85 -8.89 -3.32
C GLY A 71 -11.21 -8.75 -4.79
N ASN A 72 -12.14 -9.57 -5.28
CA ASN A 72 -12.56 -9.61 -6.69
C ASN A 72 -13.22 -8.31 -7.17
N ASP A 73 -13.86 -7.54 -6.28
CA ASP A 73 -14.54 -6.30 -6.65
C ASP A 73 -13.59 -5.08 -6.69
N ARG A 74 -12.32 -5.26 -6.32
CA ARG A 74 -11.34 -4.16 -6.21
C ARG A 74 -11.22 -3.37 -7.51
N ALA A 75 -11.02 -4.05 -8.63
CA ALA A 75 -10.73 -3.40 -9.90
C ALA A 75 -11.92 -2.55 -10.38
N GLU A 76 -13.14 -3.07 -10.20
CA GLU A 76 -14.37 -2.41 -10.63
C GLU A 76 -14.66 -1.15 -9.80
N TYR A 77 -14.70 -1.26 -8.46
CA TYR A 77 -14.98 -0.08 -7.62
C TYR A 77 -13.87 0.97 -7.69
N SER A 78 -12.61 0.56 -7.86
CA SER A 78 -11.50 1.46 -8.14
C SER A 78 -11.74 2.26 -9.43
N ALA A 79 -12.13 1.58 -10.52
CA ALA A 79 -12.45 2.25 -11.78
C ALA A 79 -13.63 3.22 -11.63
N PHE A 80 -14.67 2.85 -10.90
CA PHE A 80 -15.82 3.72 -10.65
C PHE A 80 -15.45 4.95 -9.81
N ALA A 81 -14.62 4.80 -8.77
CA ALA A 81 -14.14 5.93 -7.98
C ALA A 81 -13.28 6.90 -8.81
N LEU A 82 -12.44 6.39 -9.70
CA LEU A 82 -11.66 7.23 -10.61
C LEU A 82 -12.54 7.94 -11.64
N GLN A 83 -13.59 7.28 -12.15
CA GLN A 83 -14.58 7.90 -13.04
C GLN A 83 -15.39 8.98 -12.31
N ALA A 84 -15.76 8.74 -11.06
CA ALA A 84 -16.44 9.73 -10.21
C ALA A 84 -15.57 10.97 -10.03
N LEU A 85 -14.28 10.80 -9.69
CA LEU A 85 -13.33 11.90 -9.60
C LEU A 85 -13.25 12.70 -10.92
N ASP A 86 -13.12 12.00 -12.06
CA ASP A 86 -13.07 12.66 -13.36
C ASP A 86 -14.34 13.49 -13.63
N ARG A 87 -15.53 13.02 -13.24
CA ARG A 87 -16.80 13.76 -13.38
C ARG A 87 -16.84 15.00 -12.49
N THR A 88 -16.51 14.85 -11.21
CA THR A 88 -16.47 15.95 -10.25
C THR A 88 -15.52 17.06 -10.73
N LEU A 89 -14.41 16.67 -11.37
CA LEU A 89 -13.44 17.60 -11.93
C LEU A 89 -13.74 18.05 -13.37
N LYS A 90 -14.86 17.61 -13.97
CA LYS A 90 -15.21 17.89 -15.38
C LYS A 90 -14.08 17.52 -16.36
N GLY A 91 -13.35 16.44 -16.04
CA GLY A 91 -12.21 15.92 -16.82
C GLY A 91 -10.94 16.77 -16.75
N LYS A 92 -10.88 17.81 -15.92
CA LYS A 92 -9.76 18.76 -15.85
C LYS A 92 -9.06 18.70 -14.50
N LYS A 93 -7.79 18.33 -14.52
CA LYS A 93 -6.93 18.23 -13.32
C LYS A 93 -6.88 19.55 -12.54
N GLU A 94 -6.89 20.67 -13.24
CA GLU A 94 -6.78 22.02 -12.67
C GLU A 94 -7.94 22.36 -11.73
N ASN A 95 -9.06 21.65 -11.83
CA ASN A 95 -10.21 21.83 -10.95
C ASN A 95 -10.03 21.15 -9.58
N PHE A 96 -8.94 20.41 -9.35
CA PHE A 96 -8.75 19.64 -8.13
C PHE A 96 -8.61 20.54 -6.90
N SER A 97 -7.81 21.60 -6.97
CA SER A 97 -7.70 22.58 -5.87
C SER A 97 -9.05 23.26 -5.58
N THR A 98 -9.79 23.65 -6.62
CA THR A 98 -11.14 24.22 -6.50
C THR A 98 -12.12 23.24 -5.83
N LEU A 99 -12.02 21.95 -6.14
CA LEU A 99 -12.81 20.91 -5.47
C LEU A 99 -12.51 20.89 -3.98
N LEU A 100 -11.25 20.85 -3.57
CA LEU A 100 -10.85 20.86 -2.15
C LEU A 100 -11.28 22.17 -1.45
N ALA A 101 -11.08 23.31 -2.10
CA ALA A 101 -11.46 24.62 -1.58
C ALA A 101 -12.98 24.78 -1.37
N SER A 102 -13.80 24.00 -2.08
CA SER A 102 -15.26 24.09 -1.99
C SER A 102 -15.85 23.65 -0.64
N GLY A 103 -15.08 22.93 0.19
CA GLY A 103 -15.54 22.34 1.45
C GLY A 103 -16.57 21.21 1.29
N SER A 104 -16.97 20.88 0.07
CA SER A 104 -17.98 19.86 -0.24
C SER A 104 -17.43 18.70 -1.09
N ALA A 105 -16.10 18.61 -1.21
CA ALA A 105 -15.42 17.53 -1.94
C ALA A 105 -15.88 16.11 -1.55
N PRO A 106 -16.08 15.78 -0.24
CA PRO A 106 -16.54 14.45 0.16
C PRO A 106 -17.91 14.10 -0.42
N GLN A 107 -18.87 15.02 -0.26
CA GLN A 107 -20.24 14.84 -0.75
C GLN A 107 -20.28 14.76 -2.28
N GLN A 108 -19.61 15.69 -2.97
CA GLN A 108 -19.58 15.73 -4.44
C GLN A 108 -18.99 14.44 -5.03
N LEU A 109 -17.92 13.92 -4.43
CA LEU A 109 -17.27 12.69 -4.90
C LEU A 109 -18.15 11.46 -4.62
N TRP A 110 -18.81 11.41 -3.46
CA TRP A 110 -19.74 10.33 -3.12
C TRP A 110 -20.93 10.29 -4.07
N GLU A 111 -21.58 11.43 -4.32
CA GLU A 111 -22.72 11.53 -5.24
C GLU A 111 -22.34 11.12 -6.66
N ALA A 112 -21.18 11.56 -7.15
CA ALA A 112 -20.66 11.14 -8.45
C ALA A 112 -20.39 9.63 -8.51
N PHE A 113 -19.87 9.03 -7.44
CA PHE A 113 -19.65 7.58 -7.34
C PHE A 113 -20.97 6.80 -7.36
N VAL A 114 -21.98 7.25 -6.63
CA VAL A 114 -23.32 6.64 -6.65
C VAL A 114 -23.90 6.63 -8.06
N GLN A 115 -23.80 7.76 -8.79
CA GLN A 115 -24.26 7.86 -10.18
C GLN A 115 -23.50 6.87 -11.10
N VAL A 116 -22.18 6.80 -10.98
CA VAL A 116 -21.37 5.85 -11.76
C VAL A 116 -21.80 4.40 -11.49
N CYS A 117 -22.02 4.03 -10.23
CA CYS A 117 -22.51 2.69 -9.88
C CYS A 117 -23.90 2.40 -10.49
N GLN A 118 -24.83 3.36 -10.43
CA GLN A 118 -26.17 3.22 -10.99
C GLN A 118 -26.14 2.99 -12.52
N GLU A 119 -25.35 3.77 -13.24
CA GLU A 119 -25.20 3.65 -14.70
C GLU A 119 -24.59 2.30 -15.11
N ASN A 120 -23.66 1.78 -14.30
CA ASN A 120 -23.05 0.47 -14.50
C ASN A 120 -23.87 -0.67 -13.90
N GLN A 121 -25.10 -0.41 -13.43
CA GLN A 121 -26.00 -1.39 -12.82
C GLN A 121 -25.36 -2.17 -11.66
N ARG A 122 -24.46 -1.50 -10.92
CA ARG A 122 -23.73 -2.09 -9.80
C ARG A 122 -24.25 -1.60 -8.47
N LYS A 123 -24.37 -2.51 -7.50
CA LYS A 123 -24.75 -2.15 -6.13
C LYS A 123 -23.69 -1.23 -5.51
N VAL A 124 -24.12 -0.10 -4.97
CA VAL A 124 -23.23 0.91 -4.37
C VAL A 124 -22.47 0.39 -3.13
N ASN A 125 -23.06 -0.51 -2.35
CA ASN A 125 -22.52 -1.01 -1.07
C ASN A 125 -22.05 0.14 -0.15
N GLU A 126 -22.98 1.05 0.16
CA GLU A 126 -22.73 2.30 0.89
C GLU A 126 -21.90 2.12 2.16
N GLN A 127 -22.28 1.18 3.04
CA GLN A 127 -21.58 0.87 4.29
C GLN A 127 -20.07 0.64 4.13
N LEU A 128 -19.64 0.16 2.96
CA LEU A 128 -18.26 -0.22 2.72
C LEU A 128 -17.51 0.78 1.80
N ASN A 129 -18.23 1.65 1.07
CA ASN A 129 -17.64 2.56 0.08
C ASN A 129 -17.72 4.03 0.49
N ARG A 130 -18.77 4.44 1.19
CA ARG A 130 -19.01 5.84 1.51
C ARG A 130 -17.93 6.41 2.42
N GLU A 131 -17.72 5.75 3.56
CA GLU A 131 -16.71 6.13 4.54
C GLU A 131 -15.32 6.27 3.92
N LEU A 132 -14.97 5.35 3.02
CA LEU A 132 -13.68 5.33 2.33
C LEU A 132 -13.51 6.52 1.37
N ILE A 133 -14.52 6.78 0.55
CA ILE A 133 -14.48 7.85 -0.46
C ILE A 133 -14.55 9.22 0.21
N GLU A 134 -15.51 9.42 1.10
CA GLU A 134 -15.66 10.65 1.86
C GLU A 134 -14.43 10.89 2.74
N GLY A 135 -13.96 9.87 3.47
CA GLY A 135 -12.80 9.98 4.36
C GLY A 135 -11.51 10.40 3.64
N LEU A 136 -11.26 9.84 2.45
CA LEU A 136 -10.11 10.25 1.64
C LEU A 136 -10.21 11.72 1.20
N ALA A 137 -11.39 12.13 0.71
CA ALA A 137 -11.63 13.51 0.29
C ALA A 137 -11.54 14.49 1.47
N GLU A 138 -12.07 14.12 2.64
CA GLU A 138 -11.94 14.90 3.88
C GLU A 138 -10.49 15.07 4.29
N PHE A 139 -9.69 14.00 4.22
CA PHE A 139 -8.28 14.05 4.57
C PHE A 139 -7.49 14.97 3.62
N ALA A 140 -7.71 14.87 2.30
CA ALA A 140 -7.10 15.78 1.34
C ALA A 140 -7.55 17.23 1.55
N THR A 141 -8.83 17.45 1.86
CA THR A 141 -9.39 18.79 2.13
C THR A 141 -8.76 19.40 3.39
N ARG A 142 -8.57 18.61 4.45
CA ARG A 142 -7.90 19.05 5.67
C ARG A 142 -6.45 19.47 5.40
N ILE A 143 -5.70 18.67 4.65
CA ILE A 143 -4.34 19.04 4.24
C ILE A 143 -4.35 20.34 3.43
N TYR A 144 -5.29 20.46 2.48
CA TYR A 144 -5.42 21.67 1.66
C TYR A 144 -5.72 22.93 2.49
N GLN A 145 -6.48 22.81 3.58
CA GLN A 145 -6.72 23.93 4.51
C GLN A 145 -5.45 24.36 5.26
N GLU A 146 -4.47 23.48 5.39
CA GLU A 146 -3.19 23.74 6.05
C GLU A 146 -2.12 24.27 5.08
N ASP A 147 -2.09 23.79 3.83
CA ASP A 147 -0.99 24.04 2.88
C ASP A 147 -1.39 24.59 1.50
N GLU A 148 -2.68 24.76 1.21
CA GLU A 148 -3.24 25.15 -0.10
C GLU A 148 -2.88 24.21 -1.28
N ILE A 149 -2.39 23.01 -1.00
CA ILE A 149 -1.98 22.00 -1.98
C ILE A 149 -2.81 20.72 -1.85
N GLY A 150 -3.03 20.22 -0.64
CA GLY A 150 -3.81 19.00 -0.39
C GLY A 150 -3.13 17.70 -0.81
N ASN A 151 -1.79 17.68 -0.91
CA ASN A 151 -1.07 16.49 -1.35
C ASN A 151 -0.82 15.50 -0.18
N ILE A 152 -1.68 14.48 -0.10
CA ILE A 152 -1.56 13.36 0.85
C ILE A 152 -0.17 12.72 0.82
N TRP A 153 0.35 12.46 -0.37
CA TRP A 153 1.60 11.73 -0.54
C TRP A 153 2.80 12.52 -0.03
N THR A 154 2.89 13.79 -0.43
CA THR A 154 3.95 14.71 0.03
C THR A 154 3.86 14.94 1.53
N THR A 155 2.65 15.05 2.10
CA THR A 155 2.44 15.20 3.55
C THR A 155 3.04 14.03 4.33
N ILE A 156 2.76 12.79 3.91
CA ILE A 156 3.29 11.60 4.59
C ILE A 156 4.82 11.54 4.44
N HIS A 157 5.34 11.78 3.24
CA HIS A 157 6.78 11.78 2.98
C HIS A 157 7.51 12.79 3.88
N GLN A 158 7.02 14.03 3.95
CA GLN A 158 7.62 15.07 4.79
C GLN A 158 7.53 14.73 6.28
N ALA A 159 6.41 14.16 6.74
CA ALA A 159 6.25 13.76 8.13
C ALA A 159 7.31 12.73 8.55
N ILE A 160 7.55 11.71 7.70
CA ILE A 160 8.57 10.68 7.96
C ILE A 160 9.98 11.28 7.90
N VAL A 161 10.32 12.03 6.85
CA VAL A 161 11.66 12.59 6.66
C VAL A 161 12.04 13.56 7.78
N ARG A 162 11.10 14.38 8.28
CA ARG A 162 11.37 15.37 9.33
C ARG A 162 11.54 14.73 10.70
N SER A 163 10.80 13.66 11.00
CA SER A 163 10.75 13.08 12.34
C SER A 163 11.60 11.82 12.51
N GLY A 164 11.90 11.10 11.42
CA GLY A 164 12.42 9.73 11.48
C GLY A 164 11.41 8.73 12.06
N ARG A 165 10.14 9.12 12.26
CA ARG A 165 9.08 8.31 12.86
C ARG A 165 7.95 8.07 11.86
N VAL A 166 7.31 6.90 11.97
CA VAL A 166 6.15 6.51 11.16
C VAL A 166 4.88 6.47 12.02
N GLU A 167 4.99 6.19 13.32
CA GLU A 167 3.83 6.08 14.21
C GLU A 167 2.84 7.26 14.10
N PRO A 168 3.27 8.54 14.17
CA PRO A 168 2.32 9.65 14.17
C PRO A 168 1.52 9.76 12.88
N ILE A 169 2.18 9.56 11.73
CA ILE A 169 1.50 9.62 10.43
C ILE A 169 0.67 8.37 10.16
N TYR A 170 1.11 7.21 10.65
CA TYR A 170 0.31 5.98 10.61
C TYR A 170 -1.02 6.17 11.34
N GLN A 171 -1.00 6.73 12.56
CA GLN A 171 -2.22 7.00 13.33
C GLN A 171 -3.19 7.87 12.53
N GLN A 172 -2.71 8.99 11.99
CA GLN A 172 -3.52 9.89 11.15
C GLN A 172 -4.11 9.19 9.91
N ILE A 173 -3.33 8.35 9.23
CA ILE A 173 -3.81 7.62 8.05
C ILE A 173 -4.89 6.60 8.45
N THR A 174 -4.72 5.91 9.57
CA THR A 174 -5.69 4.89 10.02
C THR A 174 -6.95 5.47 10.66
N GLU A 175 -6.95 6.76 10.98
CA GLU A 175 -8.15 7.51 11.38
C GLU A 175 -9.01 7.92 10.19
N ILE A 176 -8.48 7.86 8.96
CA ILE A 176 -9.28 8.08 7.75
C ILE A 176 -10.35 6.99 7.69
N ARG A 177 -11.63 7.39 7.70
CA ARG A 177 -12.75 6.46 7.66
C ARG A 177 -12.60 5.50 6.46
N GLY A 178 -12.87 4.21 6.69
CA GLY A 178 -12.65 3.15 5.70
C GLY A 178 -11.18 2.68 5.50
N ILE A 179 -10.17 3.42 5.99
CA ILE A 179 -8.76 3.01 5.91
C ILE A 179 -8.32 2.35 7.21
N GLY A 180 -8.35 1.02 7.23
CA GLY A 180 -7.86 0.25 8.39
C GLY A 180 -6.33 0.01 8.38
N PRO A 181 -5.78 -0.55 9.48
CA PRO A 181 -4.36 -0.84 9.70
C PRO A 181 -3.63 -1.42 8.49
N LYS A 182 -4.17 -2.49 7.89
CA LYS A 182 -3.56 -3.15 6.72
C LYS A 182 -3.37 -2.21 5.52
N VAL A 183 -4.34 -1.32 5.24
CA VAL A 183 -4.25 -0.40 4.10
C VAL A 183 -3.30 0.75 4.43
N GLY A 184 -3.33 1.27 5.66
CA GLY A 184 -2.36 2.25 6.12
C GLY A 184 -0.92 1.74 6.03
N SER A 185 -0.65 0.53 6.53
CA SER A 185 0.67 -0.11 6.40
C SER A 185 1.06 -0.37 4.96
N LEU A 186 0.13 -0.78 4.10
CA LEU A 186 0.34 -0.98 2.66
C LEU A 186 0.82 0.32 1.98
N LEU A 187 0.12 1.43 2.23
CA LEU A 187 0.49 2.75 1.73
C LEU A 187 1.89 3.17 2.19
N LEU A 188 2.15 3.09 3.50
CA LEU A 188 3.44 3.50 4.07
C LEU A 188 4.60 2.62 3.60
N ARG A 189 4.37 1.30 3.48
CA ARG A 189 5.33 0.33 2.96
C ARG A 189 5.75 0.68 1.53
N ASP A 190 4.80 1.02 0.67
CA ASP A 190 5.10 1.42 -0.70
C ASP A 190 5.76 2.80 -0.79
N MET A 191 5.36 3.77 0.04
CA MET A 191 6.03 5.06 0.11
C MET A 191 7.47 4.94 0.59
N VAL A 192 7.71 4.24 1.70
CA VAL A 192 9.06 4.05 2.24
C VAL A 192 9.95 3.30 1.26
N ALA A 193 9.41 2.30 0.55
CA ALA A 193 10.13 1.62 -0.53
C ALA A 193 10.43 2.59 -1.68
N LEU A 194 9.43 3.36 -2.10
CA LEU A 194 9.56 4.24 -3.26
C LEU A 194 10.60 5.32 -3.00
N TYR A 195 10.77 5.86 -1.79
CA TYR A 195 11.75 6.90 -1.46
C TYR A 195 12.98 6.38 -0.70
N GLU A 196 13.13 5.07 -0.55
CA GLU A 196 14.26 4.42 0.14
C GLU A 196 14.47 4.93 1.59
N LEU A 197 13.37 5.19 2.31
CA LEU A 197 13.42 5.85 3.61
C LEU A 197 13.68 4.92 4.80
N GLU A 198 13.57 3.60 4.63
CA GLU A 198 13.65 2.63 5.74
C GLU A 198 14.89 2.80 6.63
N PRO A 199 16.11 3.03 6.10
CA PRO A 199 17.30 3.25 6.92
C PRO A 199 17.27 4.50 7.81
N SER A 200 16.41 5.47 7.50
CA SER A 200 16.26 6.73 8.25
C SER A 200 15.15 6.69 9.31
N ILE A 201 14.41 5.58 9.38
CA ILE A 201 13.26 5.40 10.27
C ILE A 201 13.69 4.69 11.56
N ASP A 202 13.12 5.10 12.69
CA ASP A 202 13.28 4.38 13.95
C ASP A 202 12.82 2.93 13.81
N ALA A 203 13.71 2.00 14.16
CA ALA A 203 13.45 0.57 14.06
C ALA A 203 12.30 0.08 14.97
N ALA A 204 11.87 0.87 15.95
CA ALA A 204 10.66 0.64 16.73
C ALA A 204 9.40 0.72 15.86
N ASP A 205 9.40 1.57 14.84
CA ASP A 205 8.24 1.85 14.00
C ASP A 205 8.12 0.92 12.78
N TYR A 206 9.09 0.04 12.54
CA TYR A 206 9.10 -0.86 11.38
C TYR A 206 7.87 -1.77 11.28
N HIS A 207 7.17 -2.02 12.38
CA HIS A 207 5.96 -2.82 12.39
C HIS A 207 4.77 -2.11 11.72
N TYR A 208 4.72 -0.77 11.70
CA TYR A 208 3.71 0.00 10.96
C TYR A 208 3.87 -0.14 9.44
N LEU A 209 5.05 -0.55 8.97
CA LEU A 209 5.38 -0.75 7.56
C LEU A 209 5.12 -2.19 7.06
N GLN A 210 4.51 -3.05 7.89
CA GLN A 210 4.26 -4.46 7.57
C GLN A 210 2.76 -4.72 7.42
N PRO A 211 2.18 -4.55 6.22
CA PRO A 211 0.83 -5.01 5.98
C PRO A 211 0.78 -6.53 6.12
N VAL A 212 -0.02 -7.02 7.07
CA VAL A 212 -0.20 -8.45 7.31
C VAL A 212 -1.45 -8.92 6.56
N ASP A 213 -1.23 -9.84 5.63
CA ASP A 213 -2.28 -10.52 4.87
C ASP A 213 -2.15 -12.04 4.98
N THR A 214 -2.95 -12.77 4.21
CA THR A 214 -2.95 -14.23 4.23
C THR A 214 -1.58 -14.84 3.89
N TRP A 215 -0.78 -14.20 3.02
CA TRP A 215 0.55 -14.69 2.65
C TRP A 215 1.56 -14.42 3.76
N ILE A 216 1.54 -13.23 4.35
CA ILE A 216 2.39 -12.89 5.50
C ILE A 216 2.05 -13.77 6.72
N ARG A 217 0.76 -14.00 6.99
CA ARG A 217 0.30 -14.92 8.04
C ARG A 217 0.78 -16.35 7.81
N ARG A 218 0.82 -16.79 6.54
CA ARG A 218 1.25 -18.14 6.20
C ARG A 218 2.76 -18.31 6.27
N ILE A 219 3.54 -17.33 5.81
CA ILE A 219 4.99 -17.43 5.76
C ILE A 219 5.63 -17.24 7.14
N GLY A 220 5.05 -16.40 8.01
CA GLY A 220 5.64 -16.05 9.30
C GLY A 220 6.03 -17.26 10.17
N PRO A 221 5.09 -18.16 10.50
CA PRO A 221 5.36 -19.37 11.28
C PRO A 221 6.32 -20.36 10.60
N MET A 222 6.53 -20.26 9.28
CA MET A 222 7.52 -21.09 8.59
C MET A 222 8.95 -20.59 8.86
N LEU A 223 9.12 -19.27 9.00
CA LEU A 223 10.43 -18.61 9.13
C LEU A 223 10.91 -18.43 10.57
N THR A 224 10.01 -18.51 11.56
CA THR A 224 10.37 -18.34 12.97
C THR A 224 9.43 -19.09 13.90
N ASP A 225 10.00 -19.64 14.98
CA ASP A 225 9.25 -20.24 16.09
C ASP A 225 8.59 -19.22 17.02
N GLU A 226 8.88 -17.92 16.87
CA GLU A 226 8.24 -16.85 17.64
C GLU A 226 6.79 -16.58 17.18
N LEU A 227 6.30 -17.26 16.13
CA LEU A 227 4.99 -17.07 15.52
C LEU A 227 4.24 -18.40 15.36
N ASN A 228 2.92 -18.33 15.46
CA ASN A 228 2.00 -19.42 15.20
C ASN A 228 0.77 -18.92 14.40
N ASN A 229 -0.14 -19.83 14.05
CA ASN A 229 -1.32 -19.50 13.24
C ASN A 229 -2.29 -18.54 13.95
N ASP A 230 -2.25 -18.48 15.28
CA ASP A 230 -3.14 -17.68 16.13
C ASP A 230 -2.53 -16.31 16.50
N SER A 231 -1.33 -16.01 16.00
CA SER A 231 -0.64 -14.77 16.30
C SER A 231 -1.42 -13.57 15.74
N ALA A 232 -1.57 -12.53 16.57
CA ALA A 232 -2.21 -11.28 16.15
C ALA A 232 -1.36 -10.55 15.09
N ASP A 233 -1.99 -9.77 14.21
CA ASP A 233 -1.30 -9.11 13.08
C ASP A 233 -0.14 -8.21 13.54
N TRP A 234 -0.34 -7.43 14.61
CA TRP A 234 0.70 -6.55 15.13
C TRP A 234 1.91 -7.33 15.68
N ILE A 235 1.69 -8.54 16.22
CA ILE A 235 2.77 -9.44 16.64
C ILE A 235 3.51 -9.96 15.41
N ILE A 236 2.77 -10.43 14.39
CA ILE A 236 3.36 -10.92 13.13
C ILE A 236 4.24 -9.82 12.50
N ALA A 237 3.70 -8.62 12.36
CA ALA A 237 4.40 -7.45 11.85
C ALA A 237 5.71 -7.19 12.63
N GLY A 238 5.63 -7.09 13.97
CA GLY A 238 6.80 -6.81 14.81
C GLY A 238 7.86 -7.91 14.76
N LYS A 239 7.45 -9.19 14.80
CA LYS A 239 8.37 -10.34 14.76
C LYS A 239 9.05 -10.47 13.41
N LEU A 240 8.33 -10.26 12.30
CA LEU A 240 8.92 -10.30 10.96
C LEU A 240 9.85 -9.12 10.71
N SER A 241 9.49 -7.90 11.13
CA SER A 241 10.40 -6.75 11.06
C SER A 241 11.69 -7.00 11.86
N LYS A 242 11.57 -7.57 13.06
CA LYS A 242 12.73 -7.95 13.88
C LYS A 242 13.58 -9.04 13.22
N LEU A 243 12.94 -10.04 12.62
CA LEU A 243 13.63 -11.12 11.91
C LEU A 243 14.41 -10.59 10.70
N CYS A 244 13.81 -9.72 9.89
CA CYS A 244 14.46 -9.07 8.76
C CYS A 244 15.69 -8.26 9.22
N ARG A 245 15.53 -7.44 10.27
CA ARG A 245 16.61 -6.64 10.84
C ARG A 245 17.78 -7.49 11.34
N ARG A 246 17.50 -8.60 12.05
CA ARG A 246 18.54 -9.54 12.51
C ARG A 246 19.34 -10.16 11.36
N ASN A 247 18.69 -10.35 10.20
CA ASN A 247 19.31 -10.86 8.98
C ASN A 247 19.84 -9.75 8.06
N ARG A 248 19.86 -8.49 8.53
CA ARG A 248 20.37 -7.32 7.78
C ARG A 248 19.68 -7.12 6.43
N VAL A 249 18.38 -7.44 6.35
CA VAL A 249 17.55 -7.17 5.18
C VAL A 249 16.43 -6.19 5.50
N SER A 250 15.95 -5.52 4.46
CA SER A 250 14.79 -4.62 4.52
C SER A 250 13.50 -5.40 4.78
N GLY A 251 12.76 -5.00 5.82
CA GLY A 251 11.45 -5.57 6.12
C GLY A 251 10.41 -5.11 5.10
N VAL A 252 10.48 -3.85 4.67
CA VAL A 252 9.62 -3.28 3.63
C VAL A 252 9.74 -4.08 2.33
N ARG A 253 10.97 -4.33 1.88
CA ARG A 253 11.24 -5.06 0.65
C ARG A 253 10.93 -6.55 0.80
N PHE A 254 11.21 -7.16 1.94
CA PHE A 254 10.75 -8.53 2.23
C PHE A 254 9.24 -8.67 1.99
N ASN A 255 8.45 -7.74 2.53
CA ASN A 255 7.00 -7.74 2.35
C ASN A 255 6.60 -7.63 0.87
N GLN A 256 7.26 -6.76 0.09
CA GLN A 256 7.06 -6.66 -1.36
C GLN A 256 7.43 -7.95 -2.10
N GLY A 257 8.52 -8.60 -1.72
CA GLY A 257 8.90 -9.91 -2.27
C GLY A 257 7.86 -10.99 -2.00
N VAL A 258 7.29 -11.03 -0.80
CA VAL A 258 6.18 -11.95 -0.49
C VAL A 258 4.94 -11.64 -1.35
N GLN A 259 4.62 -10.37 -1.57
CA GLN A 259 3.53 -9.97 -2.47
C GLN A 259 3.79 -10.38 -3.92
N TYR A 260 5.05 -10.35 -4.37
CA TYR A 260 5.41 -10.84 -5.69
C TYR A 260 5.13 -12.33 -5.88
N LEU A 261 5.47 -13.15 -4.87
CA LEU A 261 5.11 -14.56 -4.87
C LEU A 261 3.59 -14.74 -4.94
N ALA A 262 2.85 -13.94 -4.18
CA ALA A 262 1.41 -14.01 -4.10
C ALA A 262 0.72 -13.72 -5.43
N ILE A 263 1.19 -12.71 -6.16
CA ILE A 263 0.49 -12.17 -7.33
C ILE A 263 1.02 -12.77 -8.63
N VAL A 264 2.31 -13.06 -8.70
CA VAL A 264 2.99 -13.38 -9.97
C VAL A 264 3.47 -14.81 -10.02
N GLU A 265 4.33 -15.23 -9.07
CA GLU A 265 5.08 -16.48 -9.20
C GLU A 265 4.33 -17.72 -8.67
N VAL A 266 3.87 -17.70 -7.42
CA VAL A 266 3.32 -18.87 -6.75
C VAL A 266 1.79 -18.91 -6.88
N ARG A 267 1.12 -17.80 -6.58
CA ARG A 267 -0.36 -17.61 -6.65
C ARG A 267 -1.22 -18.54 -5.78
N LYS A 268 -0.71 -19.70 -5.37
CA LYS A 268 -1.39 -20.75 -4.61
C LYS A 268 -0.69 -21.00 -3.29
N LEU A 269 -1.37 -20.76 -2.17
CA LEU A 269 -0.78 -20.84 -0.83
C LEU A 269 -0.26 -22.24 -0.49
N GLU A 270 -0.88 -23.28 -1.03
CA GLU A 270 -0.49 -24.68 -0.83
C GLU A 270 0.90 -24.99 -1.43
N GLN A 271 1.35 -24.23 -2.43
CA GLN A 271 2.66 -24.40 -3.06
C GLN A 271 3.77 -23.59 -2.40
N LEU A 272 3.43 -22.70 -1.47
CA LEU A 272 4.37 -21.76 -0.86
C LEU A 272 5.54 -22.46 -0.17
N LYS A 273 5.26 -23.52 0.60
CA LYS A 273 6.30 -24.23 1.37
C LYS A 273 7.37 -24.84 0.44
N ASP A 274 6.94 -25.50 -0.62
CA ASP A 274 7.85 -26.16 -1.55
C ASP A 274 8.61 -25.15 -2.40
N TYR A 275 7.95 -24.05 -2.78
CA TYR A 275 8.63 -22.93 -3.43
C TYR A 275 9.75 -22.34 -2.54
N LEU A 276 9.49 -22.12 -1.24
CA LEU A 276 10.50 -21.59 -0.32
C LEU A 276 11.68 -22.56 -0.11
N ARG A 277 11.45 -23.88 -0.14
CA ARG A 277 12.52 -24.88 -0.12
C ARG A 277 13.42 -24.77 -1.34
N GLN A 278 12.82 -24.66 -2.53
CA GLN A 278 13.57 -24.47 -3.77
C GLN A 278 14.37 -23.16 -3.73
N LEU A 279 13.76 -22.09 -3.24
CA LEU A 279 14.41 -20.78 -3.09
C LEU A 279 15.64 -20.87 -2.17
N ALA A 280 15.52 -21.56 -1.04
CA ALA A 280 16.61 -21.77 -0.08
C ALA A 280 17.77 -22.63 -0.63
N GLN A 281 17.48 -23.53 -1.58
CA GLN A 281 18.47 -24.44 -2.18
C GLN A 281 19.13 -23.86 -3.43
N SER A 282 18.53 -22.85 -4.05
CA SER A 282 19.06 -22.23 -5.27
C SER A 282 20.32 -21.40 -5.01
N THR A 283 21.40 -21.70 -5.75
CA THR A 283 22.65 -20.93 -5.71
C THR A 283 22.40 -19.46 -6.07
N PRO A 284 23.04 -18.48 -5.38
CA PRO A 284 23.08 -17.09 -5.82
C PRO A 284 23.43 -17.02 -7.31
N ALA A 285 22.60 -16.34 -8.09
CA ALA A 285 22.90 -16.02 -9.49
C ALA A 285 23.88 -14.84 -9.51
#